data_AF-A0A800F3H5-F1
#
_entry.id   AF-A0A800F3H5-F1
#
_cell.length_a   1.000
_cell.length_b   1.000
_cell.length_c   1.000
_cell.angle_alpha   90.00
_cell.angle_beta   90.00
_cell.angle_gamma   90.00
#
_symmetry.space_group_name_H-M   'P 1'
#
loop_
_entity.id
_entity.type
_entity.pdbx_description
1 polymer ?
#
loop_
_entity_poly.entity_id
_entity_poly.type
_entity_poly.pdbx_seq_one_letter_code
_entity_poly.pdbx_strand_id
1 'polypeptide(L)'
;MPGGDAQHGDPMRTLVLTSPSIQRVRAALLPLLGVLFASLIIAACGSDDATEVFGDSPCDIPSNLFLNGEARAYPHRIGWHHEIVNDRIGDTWVTVSFCPLTGSGIAMDATIGGNRVEFGVSGLLFSNNLTMFDRITNELYGPQLSIERKCERFRGASPNLIAIREMSWGRWKELYPETAVVSSDNAAPKPYFSYPYGSYDQLNDNSLLFPQDNVDTSHPLKERVLAIRSSTTGGRGYPFSELAALGGGVTLNDVVDGAPVAIFYEIRSGESAVAYDRVVAGQTLTFEMVD
;
A
#
# COMPACT_ATOMS: atom_id res chain seq x y z
N MET A 1 14.91 -32.69 -0.68
CA MET A 1 13.80 -33.64 -0.39
C MET A 1 13.82 -33.93 1.10
N PRO A 2 12.68 -33.95 1.82
CA PRO A 2 11.29 -33.87 1.33
C PRO A 2 10.87 -32.40 1.14
N GLY A 3 10.03 -32.00 0.18
CA GLY A 3 8.83 -32.68 -0.28
C GLY A 3 7.65 -32.23 0.59
N GLY A 4 7.39 -30.93 0.64
CA GLY A 4 6.25 -30.36 1.36
C GLY A 4 5.18 -29.98 0.34
N ASP A 5 4.03 -30.62 0.44
CA ASP A 5 2.85 -30.35 -0.37
C ASP A 5 2.54 -28.85 -0.38
N ALA A 6 2.43 -28.28 -1.58
CA ALA A 6 1.87 -26.95 -1.79
C ALA A 6 0.38 -27.02 -1.46
N GLN A 7 0.04 -26.90 -0.17
CA GLN A 7 -1.31 -26.60 0.26
C GLN A 7 -1.72 -25.31 -0.44
N HIS A 8 -2.64 -25.44 -1.39
CA HIS A 8 -3.33 -24.30 -1.98
C HIS A 8 -4.02 -23.55 -0.84
N GLY A 9 -3.49 -22.38 -0.49
CA GLY A 9 -4.10 -21.51 0.50
C GLY A 9 -5.53 -21.20 0.11
N ASP A 10 -6.44 -21.35 1.08
CA ASP A 10 -7.84 -20.95 0.96
C ASP A 10 -7.93 -19.48 0.53
N PRO A 11 -8.86 -19.10 -0.36
CA PRO A 11 -8.96 -17.74 -0.85
C PRO A 11 -9.32 -16.79 0.30
N MET A 12 -8.49 -15.75 0.51
CA MET A 12 -8.80 -14.67 1.46
C MET A 12 -10.13 -14.00 1.07
N ARG A 13 -10.98 -13.75 2.07
CA ARG A 13 -12.25 -13.05 1.86
C ARG A 13 -12.15 -11.60 2.32
N THR A 14 -12.72 -10.71 1.54
CA THR A 14 -12.91 -9.30 1.91
C THR A 14 -14.11 -9.20 2.85
N LEU A 15 -13.89 -8.77 4.09
CA LEU A 15 -14.95 -8.50 5.06
C LEU A 15 -15.35 -7.02 4.97
N VAL A 16 -16.62 -6.79 4.64
CA VAL A 16 -17.22 -5.45 4.62
C VAL A 16 -17.70 -5.12 6.04
N LEU A 17 -16.91 -4.33 6.77
CA LEU A 17 -17.29 -3.84 8.10
C LEU A 17 -18.06 -2.52 7.94
N THR A 18 -19.39 -2.59 7.89
CA THR A 18 -20.24 -1.38 7.94
C THR A 18 -20.70 -1.14 9.37
N SER A 19 -20.24 -0.08 10.04
CA SER A 19 -20.71 0.27 11.39
C SER A 19 -21.99 1.13 11.32
N PRO A 20 -23.15 0.68 11.85
CA PRO A 20 -24.39 1.46 11.86
C PRO A 20 -24.32 2.71 12.76
N SER A 21 -23.32 2.80 13.62
CA SER A 21 -23.20 3.82 14.68
C SER A 21 -22.85 5.22 14.16
N ILE A 22 -22.27 5.32 12.96
CA ILE A 22 -21.77 6.58 12.37
C ILE A 22 -22.86 7.37 11.62
N GLN A 23 -23.97 6.73 11.23
CA GLN A 23 -25.07 7.42 10.53
C GLN A 23 -25.76 8.50 11.37
N ARG A 24 -25.65 8.45 12.71
CA ARG A 24 -26.31 9.43 13.60
C ARG A 24 -25.54 10.75 13.78
N VAL A 25 -24.24 10.79 13.47
CA VAL A 25 -23.43 12.02 13.68
C VAL A 25 -23.41 12.92 12.45
N ARG A 26 -23.65 12.38 11.24
CA ARG A 26 -23.62 13.16 9.98
C ARG A 26 -24.85 14.04 9.70
N ALA A 27 -25.95 13.91 10.46
CA ALA A 27 -27.16 14.71 10.23
C ALA A 27 -27.20 16.06 10.97
N ALA A 28 -26.21 16.37 11.82
CA ALA A 28 -26.32 17.51 12.75
C ALA A 28 -25.27 18.63 12.60
N LEU A 29 -24.24 18.49 11.74
CA LEU A 29 -23.14 19.47 11.70
C LEU A 29 -22.72 19.83 10.27
N LEU A 30 -23.59 20.58 9.60
CA LEU A 30 -23.26 21.62 8.62
C LEU A 30 -24.52 22.49 8.55
N PRO A 31 -24.51 23.83 8.77
CA PRO A 31 -23.39 24.79 8.80
C PRO A 31 -23.32 25.64 10.09
N LEU A 32 -22.15 26.17 10.46
CA LEU A 32 -21.96 27.51 11.06
C LEU A 32 -20.50 27.70 11.54
N LEU A 33 -19.90 28.78 11.04
CA LEU A 33 -18.73 29.54 11.49
C LEU A 33 -17.83 28.97 12.60
N GLY A 34 -16.52 28.95 12.30
CA GLY A 34 -15.59 29.90 12.91
C GLY A 34 -15.01 29.58 14.29
N VAL A 35 -13.70 29.31 14.28
CA VAL A 35 -12.73 29.54 15.37
C VAL A 35 -12.86 28.63 16.61
N LEU A 36 -11.70 28.09 17.03
CA LEU A 36 -11.41 27.31 18.25
C LEU A 36 -11.85 25.84 18.27
N PHE A 37 -11.02 24.96 17.70
CA PHE A 37 -10.70 23.65 18.32
C PHE A 37 -9.22 23.28 18.11
N ALA A 38 -8.32 24.21 18.44
CA ALA A 38 -6.97 23.85 18.86
C ALA A 38 -7.01 23.39 20.32
N SER A 39 -7.61 22.22 20.59
CA SER A 39 -7.54 21.47 21.86
C SER A 39 -8.36 20.19 21.72
N LEU A 40 -7.82 19.19 21.02
CA LEU A 40 -7.84 17.75 21.37
C LEU A 40 -7.29 16.89 20.21
N ILE A 41 -6.16 17.28 19.60
CA ILE A 41 -5.42 16.41 18.67
C ILE A 41 -4.51 15.47 19.51
N ILE A 42 -5.12 14.76 20.46
CA ILE A 42 -4.52 13.63 21.21
C ILE A 42 -5.35 12.36 20.93
N ALA A 43 -6.22 12.39 19.92
CA ALA A 43 -6.80 11.19 19.32
C ALA A 43 -6.09 10.84 18.00
N ALA A 44 -4.77 11.06 17.92
CA ALA A 44 -3.97 10.22 17.05
C ALA A 44 -4.18 8.80 17.58
N CYS A 45 -4.70 7.90 16.75
CA CYS A 45 -4.97 6.53 17.17
C CYS A 45 -6.28 6.35 18.00
N GLY A 46 -7.47 6.51 17.40
CA GLY A 46 -8.76 6.08 18.00
C GLY A 46 -9.17 4.65 17.66
N SER A 47 -9.44 3.81 18.67
CA SER A 47 -9.78 2.38 18.56
C SER A 47 -11.22 2.15 18.05
N ASP A 48 -11.41 1.19 17.13
CA ASP A 48 -12.73 0.78 16.59
C ASP A 48 -12.68 -0.63 15.94
N ASP A 49 -13.88 -1.23 15.76
CA ASP A 49 -14.34 -2.51 15.14
C ASP A 49 -13.40 -3.36 14.25
N ALA A 50 -12.37 -2.79 13.64
CA ALA A 50 -11.30 -3.53 12.96
C ALA A 50 -10.21 -3.99 13.94
N THR A 51 -10.45 -3.93 15.24
CA THR A 51 -9.56 -4.38 16.32
C THR A 51 -9.11 -5.83 16.14
N GLU A 52 -9.96 -6.68 15.54
CA GLU A 52 -9.60 -8.07 15.24
C GLU A 52 -8.46 -8.18 14.20
N VAL A 53 -8.32 -7.16 13.35
CA VAL A 53 -7.33 -7.11 12.29
C VAL A 53 -6.16 -6.19 12.70
N PHE A 54 -6.40 -4.93 13.03
CA PHE A 54 -5.34 -3.97 13.35
C PHE A 54 -4.95 -3.94 14.84
N GLY A 55 -5.63 -4.72 15.69
CA GLY A 55 -5.48 -4.61 17.15
C GLY A 55 -5.99 -3.27 17.68
N ASP A 56 -5.61 -2.93 18.91
CA ASP A 56 -5.86 -1.62 19.50
C ASP A 56 -4.92 -0.52 18.92
N SER A 57 -4.27 -0.76 17.78
CA SER A 57 -3.29 0.15 17.15
C SER A 57 -3.80 0.77 15.83
N PRO A 58 -4.56 1.86 15.91
CA PRO A 58 -4.89 2.71 14.75
C PRO A 58 -3.70 3.43 14.09
N CYS A 59 -2.47 3.18 14.58
CA CYS A 59 -1.20 3.58 13.98
C CYS A 59 -0.74 2.58 12.91
N ASP A 60 -1.40 1.43 12.77
CA ASP A 60 -1.13 0.49 11.68
C ASP A 60 -1.23 1.22 10.33
N ILE A 61 -0.29 0.93 9.43
CA ILE A 61 -0.20 1.58 8.11
C ILE A 61 -0.56 0.54 7.05
N PRO A 62 -1.84 0.25 6.78
CA PRO A 62 -2.23 -0.65 5.72
C PRO A 62 -1.89 -0.08 4.34
N SER A 63 -1.79 -0.98 3.36
CA SER A 63 -1.92 -0.64 1.96
C SER A 63 -3.40 -0.34 1.68
N ASN A 64 -3.75 0.90 1.35
CA ASN A 64 -5.15 1.30 1.12
C ASN A 64 -5.43 1.67 -0.33
N LEU A 65 -6.61 1.30 -0.82
CA LEU A 65 -7.10 1.60 -2.15
C LEU A 65 -8.46 2.31 -2.07
N PHE A 66 -8.66 3.30 -2.92
CA PHE A 66 -9.98 3.85 -3.22
C PHE A 66 -10.20 3.77 -4.73
N LEU A 67 -11.12 2.90 -5.14
CA LEU A 67 -11.37 2.58 -6.55
C LEU A 67 -12.87 2.42 -6.79
N ASN A 68 -13.39 3.03 -7.85
CA ASN A 68 -14.81 2.94 -8.23
C ASN A 68 -15.79 3.34 -7.12
N GLY A 69 -15.40 4.27 -6.24
CA GLY A 69 -16.23 4.72 -5.10
C GLY A 69 -16.16 3.81 -3.87
N GLU A 70 -15.38 2.73 -3.92
CA GLU A 70 -15.22 1.78 -2.83
C GLU A 70 -13.81 1.87 -2.23
N ALA A 71 -13.74 1.87 -0.90
CA ALA A 71 -12.49 1.83 -0.16
C ALA A 71 -12.17 0.41 0.31
N ARG A 72 -10.90 0.02 0.20
CA ARG A 72 -10.34 -1.25 0.69
C ARG A 72 -9.07 -1.00 1.47
N ALA A 73 -8.91 -1.67 2.61
CA ALA A 73 -7.68 -1.70 3.37
C ALA A 73 -7.11 -3.12 3.40
N TYR A 74 -5.82 -3.23 3.10
CA TYR A 74 -5.04 -4.47 3.08
C TYR A 74 -3.95 -4.37 4.16
N PRO A 75 -4.18 -4.94 5.37
CA PRO A 75 -3.24 -4.85 6.47
C PRO A 75 -1.89 -5.49 6.12
N HIS A 76 -0.78 -4.80 6.43
CA HIS A 76 0.57 -5.34 6.19
C HIS A 76 0.79 -6.65 6.93
N ARG A 77 0.21 -6.84 8.11
CA ARG A 77 0.21 -8.11 8.84
C ARG A 77 -0.38 -9.30 8.08
N ILE A 78 -1.32 -9.08 7.17
CA ILE A 78 -1.79 -10.13 6.27
C ILE A 78 -0.75 -10.32 5.16
N GLY A 79 -0.25 -9.20 4.61
CA GLY A 79 0.82 -9.18 3.62
C GLY A 79 2.13 -9.86 4.07
N TRP A 80 2.51 -9.80 5.35
CA TRP A 80 3.73 -10.42 5.86
C TRP A 80 3.73 -11.94 5.73
N HIS A 81 2.54 -12.56 5.71
CA HIS A 81 2.40 -14.02 5.66
C HIS A 81 1.88 -14.52 4.32
N HIS A 82 1.05 -13.72 3.64
CA HIS A 82 0.39 -14.13 2.40
C HIS A 82 0.93 -13.42 1.17
N GLU A 83 1.55 -12.26 1.35
CA GLU A 83 2.19 -11.39 0.36
C GLU A 83 1.34 -10.91 -0.83
N ILE A 84 0.24 -11.59 -1.19
CA ILE A 84 -0.61 -11.31 -2.34
C ILE A 84 -2.09 -11.55 -1.96
N VAL A 85 -2.92 -10.55 -2.21
CA VAL A 85 -4.39 -10.62 -2.15
C VAL A 85 -4.94 -10.37 -3.55
N ASN A 86 -5.73 -11.32 -4.07
CA ASN A 86 -6.53 -11.09 -5.27
C ASN A 86 -7.94 -10.72 -4.83
N ASP A 87 -8.37 -9.52 -5.19
CA ASP A 87 -9.64 -8.92 -4.77
C ASP A 87 -10.46 -8.50 -6.01
N ARG A 88 -11.72 -8.15 -5.77
CA ARG A 88 -12.59 -7.52 -6.75
C ARG A 88 -13.28 -6.31 -6.12
N ILE A 89 -13.08 -5.14 -6.74
CA ILE A 89 -13.65 -3.87 -6.30
C ILE A 89 -14.60 -3.40 -7.40
N GLY A 90 -15.91 -3.43 -7.12
CA GLY A 90 -16.93 -3.33 -8.16
C GLY A 90 -16.71 -4.39 -9.26
N ASP A 91 -16.49 -3.93 -10.49
CA ASP A 91 -16.21 -4.79 -11.65
C ASP A 91 -14.73 -4.94 -12.00
N THR A 92 -13.84 -4.30 -11.24
CA THR A 92 -12.39 -4.36 -11.49
C THR A 92 -11.75 -5.47 -10.66
N TRP A 93 -11.07 -6.41 -11.33
CA TRP A 93 -10.19 -7.37 -10.67
C TRP A 93 -8.90 -6.67 -10.28
N VAL A 94 -8.47 -6.84 -9.03
CA VAL A 94 -7.30 -6.17 -8.49
C VAL A 94 -6.41 -7.21 -7.82
N THR A 95 -5.10 -7.08 -8.02
CA THR A 95 -4.11 -7.75 -7.17
C THR A 95 -3.43 -6.69 -6.33
N VAL A 96 -3.43 -6.89 -5.01
CA VAL A 96 -2.60 -6.13 -4.06
C VAL A 96 -1.52 -7.05 -3.54
N SER A 97 -0.27 -6.63 -3.62
CA SER A 97 0.86 -7.39 -3.11
C SER A 97 1.70 -6.53 -2.19
N PHE A 98 2.12 -7.13 -1.07
CA PHE A 98 3.04 -6.54 -0.11
C PHE A 98 4.21 -7.50 0.09
N CYS A 99 5.42 -7.09 -0.26
CA CYS A 99 6.60 -7.92 -0.06
C CYS A 99 7.28 -7.51 1.26
N PRO A 100 7.26 -8.35 2.31
CA PRO A 100 7.85 -8.00 3.60
C PRO A 100 9.37 -7.84 3.54
N LEU A 101 10.03 -8.47 2.57
CA LEU A 101 11.49 -8.39 2.41
C LEU A 101 11.96 -7.05 1.84
N THR A 102 11.13 -6.38 1.05
CA THR A 102 11.41 -5.05 0.49
C THR A 102 10.57 -3.96 1.14
N GLY A 103 9.64 -4.30 2.04
CA GLY A 103 8.73 -3.37 2.69
C GLY A 103 7.81 -2.64 1.71
N SER A 104 7.50 -3.24 0.56
CA SER A 104 6.86 -2.56 -0.56
C SER A 104 5.46 -3.10 -0.88
N GLY A 105 4.48 -2.20 -0.90
CA GLY A 105 3.14 -2.43 -1.41
C GLY A 105 3.00 -2.04 -2.89
N ILE A 106 2.33 -2.87 -3.69
CA ILE A 106 1.89 -2.53 -5.05
C ILE A 106 0.46 -3.04 -5.30
N ALA A 107 -0.34 -2.26 -6.01
CA ALA A 107 -1.64 -2.68 -6.48
C ALA A 107 -1.70 -2.55 -7.99
N MET A 108 -2.43 -3.46 -8.63
CA MET A 108 -2.57 -3.47 -10.07
C MET A 108 -3.93 -4.00 -10.52
N ASP A 109 -4.38 -3.51 -11.67
CA ASP A 109 -5.45 -4.16 -12.43
C ASP A 109 -4.99 -5.56 -12.82
N ALA A 110 -5.76 -6.56 -12.40
CA ALA A 110 -5.48 -7.97 -12.67
C ALA A 110 -5.95 -8.41 -14.08
N THR A 111 -6.12 -7.45 -15.00
CA THR A 111 -6.34 -7.68 -16.43
C THR A 111 -5.14 -7.18 -17.22
N ILE A 112 -4.30 -8.11 -17.67
CA ILE A 112 -3.05 -7.80 -18.39
C ILE A 112 -3.20 -8.25 -19.84
N GLY A 113 -3.16 -7.30 -20.77
CA GLY A 113 -3.30 -7.60 -22.20
C GLY A 113 -4.64 -8.24 -22.55
N GLY A 114 -5.70 -7.86 -21.84
CA GLY A 114 -7.06 -8.42 -22.01
C GLY A 114 -7.30 -9.75 -21.30
N ASN A 115 -6.28 -10.32 -20.64
CA ASN A 115 -6.42 -11.57 -19.90
C ASN A 115 -6.53 -11.29 -18.41
N ARG A 116 -7.54 -11.89 -17.76
CA ARG A 116 -7.55 -11.95 -16.29
C ARG A 116 -6.37 -12.79 -15.81
N VAL A 117 -5.73 -12.32 -14.76
CA VAL A 117 -4.63 -12.95 -14.04
C VAL A 117 -5.06 -13.11 -12.58
N GLU A 118 -4.57 -14.16 -11.92
CA GLU A 118 -4.68 -14.27 -10.47
C GLU A 118 -3.29 -14.56 -9.93
N PHE A 119 -2.66 -13.61 -9.26
CA PHE A 119 -1.27 -13.78 -8.84
C PHE A 119 -1.15 -14.65 -7.59
N GLY A 120 -0.10 -15.48 -7.56
CA GLY A 120 0.32 -16.26 -6.39
C GLY A 120 1.79 -16.05 -6.08
N VAL A 121 2.20 -16.45 -4.88
CA VAL A 121 3.59 -16.39 -4.41
C VAL A 121 4.34 -17.62 -4.92
N SER A 122 5.37 -17.42 -5.73
CA SER A 122 6.12 -18.54 -6.33
C SER A 122 7.13 -19.20 -5.38
N GLY A 123 7.45 -18.55 -4.26
CA GLY A 123 8.58 -18.91 -3.39
C GLY A 123 9.96 -18.53 -3.96
N LEU A 124 10.01 -17.94 -5.16
CA LEU A 124 11.24 -17.41 -5.75
C LEU A 124 11.39 -15.91 -5.44
N LEU A 125 12.64 -15.46 -5.37
CA LEU A 125 13.01 -14.07 -5.16
C LEU A 125 13.91 -13.59 -6.29
N PHE A 126 13.79 -12.31 -6.63
CA PHE A 126 14.75 -11.58 -7.45
C PHE A 126 15.15 -10.32 -6.68
N SER A 127 16.43 -10.21 -6.32
CA SER A 127 16.94 -9.11 -5.49
C SER A 127 16.06 -8.83 -4.26
N ASN A 128 15.85 -9.85 -3.42
CA ASN A 128 14.99 -9.81 -2.22
C ASN A 128 13.51 -9.49 -2.47
N ASN A 129 13.09 -9.22 -3.71
CA ASN A 129 11.70 -8.97 -4.05
C ASN A 129 10.99 -10.26 -4.51
N LEU A 130 9.77 -10.47 -4.02
CA LEU A 130 9.01 -11.67 -4.34
C LEU A 130 8.72 -11.77 -5.84
N THR A 131 8.79 -12.99 -6.37
CA THR A 131 8.39 -13.29 -7.75
C THR A 131 6.98 -13.85 -7.76
N MET A 132 6.12 -13.24 -8.58
CA MET A 132 4.73 -13.63 -8.74
C MET A 132 4.57 -14.65 -9.89
N PHE A 133 3.55 -15.50 -9.79
CA PHE A 133 3.11 -16.38 -10.87
C PHE A 133 1.59 -16.26 -11.07
N ASP A 134 1.09 -16.52 -12.28
CA ASP A 134 -0.35 -16.58 -12.56
C ASP A 134 -0.91 -17.95 -12.14
N ARG A 135 -1.79 -18.00 -11.14
CA ARG A 135 -2.45 -19.21 -10.65
C ARG A 135 -3.37 -19.85 -11.70
N ILE A 136 -3.84 -19.07 -12.67
CA ILE A 136 -4.72 -19.58 -13.73
C ILE A 136 -3.93 -20.43 -14.73
N THR A 137 -2.71 -20.03 -15.05
CA THR A 137 -1.88 -20.72 -16.07
C THR A 137 -0.69 -21.47 -15.49
N ASN A 138 -0.36 -21.25 -14.22
CA ASN A 138 0.88 -21.69 -13.57
C ASN A 138 2.16 -21.14 -14.23
N GLU A 139 2.08 -19.98 -14.89
CA GLU A 139 3.23 -19.34 -15.52
C GLU A 139 3.86 -18.28 -14.61
N LEU A 140 5.19 -18.21 -14.60
CA LEU A 140 5.90 -17.14 -13.89
C LEU A 140 5.62 -15.79 -14.57
N TYR A 141 5.29 -14.80 -13.75
CA TYR A 141 5.17 -13.44 -14.21
C TYR A 141 6.53 -12.74 -14.06
N GLY A 142 6.93 -12.47 -12.83
CA GLY A 142 8.20 -11.82 -12.51
C GLY A 142 8.17 -11.12 -11.15
N PRO A 143 9.23 -10.37 -10.80
CA PRO A 143 9.35 -9.70 -9.51
C PRO A 143 8.28 -8.61 -9.35
N GLN A 144 7.68 -8.53 -8.17
CA GLN A 144 6.62 -7.58 -7.80
C GLN A 144 6.95 -6.13 -8.20
N LEU A 145 8.16 -5.64 -7.90
CA LEU A 145 8.59 -4.27 -8.19
C LEU A 145 9.15 -4.10 -9.60
N SER A 146 9.78 -5.12 -10.19
CA SER A 146 10.25 -4.98 -11.57
C SER A 146 9.08 -5.03 -12.57
N ILE A 147 7.98 -5.70 -12.21
CA ILE A 147 6.85 -5.98 -13.12
C ILE A 147 7.39 -6.54 -14.45
N GLU A 148 8.46 -7.34 -14.35
CA GLU A 148 9.07 -7.95 -15.51
C GLU A 148 8.20 -9.11 -15.95
N ARG A 149 8.05 -9.28 -17.26
CA ARG A 149 7.36 -10.43 -17.83
C ARG A 149 8.40 -11.47 -18.21
N LYS A 150 8.36 -12.63 -17.59
CA LYS A 150 9.24 -13.77 -17.94
C LYS A 150 8.63 -14.65 -19.04
N CYS A 151 7.31 -14.73 -19.13
CA CYS A 151 6.62 -15.62 -20.07
C CYS A 151 6.01 -14.92 -21.30
N GLU A 152 5.87 -15.68 -22.38
CA GLU A 152 5.35 -15.21 -23.69
C GLU A 152 3.96 -14.57 -23.57
N ARG A 153 3.08 -15.15 -22.76
CA ARG A 153 1.69 -14.70 -22.55
C ARG A 153 1.59 -13.22 -22.21
N PHE A 154 2.55 -12.70 -21.44
CA PHE A 154 2.56 -11.31 -21.00
C PHE A 154 3.51 -10.43 -21.82
N ARG A 155 4.09 -10.95 -22.91
CA ARG A 155 4.90 -10.14 -23.82
C ARG A 155 4.06 -9.00 -24.41
N GLY A 156 4.62 -7.79 -24.47
CA GLY A 156 3.89 -6.60 -24.92
C GLY A 156 2.92 -5.96 -23.91
N ALA A 157 2.28 -6.70 -22.99
CA ALA A 157 1.32 -6.16 -22.00
C ALA A 157 1.84 -5.96 -20.55
N SER A 158 1.72 -4.75 -20.00
CA SER A 158 2.02 -4.43 -18.58
C SER A 158 0.72 -4.21 -17.82
N PRO A 159 0.66 -4.55 -16.53
CA PRO A 159 -0.46 -4.19 -15.70
C PRO A 159 -0.54 -2.68 -15.53
N ASN A 160 -1.76 -2.18 -15.45
CA ASN A 160 -2.02 -0.83 -14.98
C ASN A 160 -1.87 -0.82 -13.46
N LEU A 161 -0.98 0.02 -12.95
CA LEU A 161 -0.81 0.18 -11.52
C LEU A 161 -1.94 1.01 -10.94
N ILE A 162 -2.41 0.60 -9.76
CA ILE A 162 -3.39 1.31 -8.96
C ILE A 162 -2.64 1.96 -7.80
N ALA A 163 -2.88 3.24 -7.58
CA ALA A 163 -2.21 3.98 -6.52
C ALA A 163 -2.63 3.41 -5.14
N ILE A 164 -1.64 2.94 -4.38
CA ILE A 164 -1.80 2.61 -2.97
C ILE A 164 -1.54 3.86 -2.14
N ARG A 165 -2.27 3.96 -1.02
CA ARG A 165 -2.06 4.96 0.03
C ARG A 165 -1.63 4.24 1.30
N GLU A 166 -0.39 4.47 1.72
CA GLU A 166 0.12 4.01 3.02
C GLU A 166 0.06 5.17 4.02
N MET A 167 -0.97 5.13 4.86
CA MET A 167 -1.17 6.08 5.97
C MET A 167 -1.75 5.32 7.15
N SER A 168 -1.73 5.94 8.33
CA SER A 168 -2.32 5.33 9.52
C SER A 168 -3.80 4.96 9.28
N TRP A 169 -4.21 3.82 9.83
CA TRP A 169 -5.58 3.32 9.73
C TRP A 169 -6.60 4.35 10.22
N GLY A 170 -6.30 5.01 11.34
CA GLY A 170 -7.14 6.09 11.86
C GLY A 170 -7.36 7.19 10.83
N ARG A 171 -6.28 7.65 10.17
CA ARG A 171 -6.37 8.70 9.15
C ARG A 171 -7.15 8.22 7.91
N TRP A 172 -6.89 7.01 7.45
CA TRP A 172 -7.60 6.44 6.31
C TRP A 172 -9.11 6.35 6.58
N LYS A 173 -9.49 5.89 7.77
CA LYS A 173 -10.89 5.72 8.17
C LYS A 173 -11.63 7.04 8.28
N GLU A 174 -10.98 8.12 8.73
CA GLU A 174 -11.56 9.47 8.70
C GLU A 174 -11.96 9.89 7.28
N LEU A 175 -11.11 9.57 6.30
CA LEU A 175 -11.35 9.87 4.88
C LEU A 175 -12.40 8.93 4.27
N TYR A 176 -12.36 7.65 4.64
CA TYR A 176 -13.18 6.58 4.05
C TYR A 176 -13.80 5.69 5.15
N PRO A 177 -14.86 6.15 5.83
CA PRO A 177 -15.44 5.44 6.99
C PRO A 177 -16.08 4.09 6.64
N GLU A 178 -16.51 3.91 5.39
CA GLU A 178 -17.12 2.67 4.89
C GLU A 178 -16.08 1.69 4.31
N THR A 179 -14.81 1.81 4.70
CA THR A 179 -13.73 0.95 4.19
C THR A 179 -13.95 -0.50 4.59
N ALA A 180 -13.96 -1.39 3.61
CA ALA A 180 -13.88 -2.84 3.87
C ALA A 180 -12.42 -3.24 4.11
N VAL A 181 -12.20 -4.14 5.06
CA VAL A 181 -10.87 -4.54 5.51
C VAL A 181 -10.67 -6.02 5.18
N VAL A 182 -9.54 -6.34 4.54
CA VAL A 182 -9.17 -7.73 4.31
C VAL A 182 -8.81 -8.39 5.64
N SER A 183 -9.36 -9.58 5.86
CA SER A 183 -9.12 -10.39 7.04
C SER A 183 -8.96 -11.86 6.65
N SER A 184 -8.58 -12.71 7.61
CA SER A 184 -8.50 -14.16 7.42
C SER A 184 -9.76 -14.86 7.91
N ASP A 185 -10.22 -15.88 7.20
CA ASP A 185 -11.41 -16.70 7.54
C ASP A 185 -11.28 -17.47 8.87
N ASN A 186 -10.08 -17.55 9.46
CA ASN A 186 -9.82 -18.32 10.67
C ASN A 186 -10.05 -17.47 11.93
N ALA A 187 -11.09 -17.82 12.69
CA ALA A 187 -11.44 -17.27 14.01
C ALA A 187 -10.44 -17.68 15.14
N ALA A 188 -9.14 -17.76 14.86
CA ALA A 188 -8.09 -18.00 15.86
C ALA A 188 -6.99 -16.92 15.76
N PRO A 189 -6.95 -15.96 16.70
CA PRO A 189 -6.09 -14.79 16.66
C PRO A 189 -4.72 -15.11 17.30
N LYS A 190 -3.61 -14.88 16.58
CA LYS A 190 -2.25 -14.59 17.12
C LYS A 190 -1.09 -14.57 16.09
N PRO A 191 -1.02 -15.38 15.01
CA PRO A 191 0.21 -15.43 14.22
C PRO A 191 0.49 -14.14 13.43
N TYR A 192 -0.56 -13.44 12.96
CA TYR A 192 -0.40 -12.19 12.20
C TYR A 192 -0.04 -10.98 13.06
N PHE A 193 -0.13 -11.07 14.39
CA PHE A 193 0.28 -9.95 15.27
C PHE A 193 1.77 -9.90 15.52
N SER A 194 2.51 -10.93 15.11
CA SER A 194 3.97 -10.96 15.16
C SER A 194 4.53 -10.77 13.76
N TYR A 195 5.45 -9.82 13.59
CA TYR A 195 6.23 -9.73 12.37
C TYR A 195 7.09 -11.01 12.21
N PRO A 196 6.97 -11.76 11.11
CA PRO A 196 7.62 -13.07 10.99
C PRO A 196 9.12 -12.98 10.73
N TYR A 197 9.65 -11.79 10.42
CA TYR A 197 11.07 -11.58 10.09
C TYR A 197 11.84 -10.85 11.21
N GLY A 198 11.37 -10.93 12.47
CA GLY A 198 12.10 -10.42 13.63
C GLY A 198 12.23 -8.90 13.64
N SER A 199 13.45 -8.37 13.52
CA SER A 199 13.74 -6.93 13.42
C SER A 199 14.04 -6.46 12.00
N TYR A 200 13.80 -7.30 10.99
CA TYR A 200 14.26 -7.04 9.63
C TYR A 200 13.65 -5.78 9.00
N ASP A 201 12.51 -5.29 9.47
CA ASP A 201 11.88 -4.06 9.00
C ASP A 201 12.43 -2.79 9.67
N GLN A 202 13.30 -2.92 10.66
CA GLN A 202 13.79 -1.78 11.45
C GLN A 202 14.77 -0.94 10.63
N LEU A 203 14.64 0.38 10.72
CA LEU A 203 15.46 1.34 9.94
C LEU A 203 16.97 1.19 10.17
N ASN A 204 17.38 0.75 11.37
CA ASN A 204 18.77 0.52 11.73
C ASN A 204 19.29 -0.88 11.38
N ASP A 205 18.46 -1.75 10.81
CA ASP A 205 18.85 -3.08 10.34
C ASP A 205 19.38 -3.02 8.90
N ASN A 206 20.71 -3.02 8.81
CA ASN A 206 21.45 -3.02 7.55
C ASN A 206 21.72 -4.43 7.00
N SER A 207 21.07 -5.46 7.52
CA SER A 207 21.17 -6.82 6.98
C SER A 207 20.25 -7.02 5.77
N LEU A 208 20.60 -8.01 4.94
CA LEU A 208 19.75 -8.55 3.88
C LEU A 208 19.55 -10.04 4.14
N LEU A 209 18.30 -10.51 4.08
CA LEU A 209 18.01 -11.94 4.24
C LEU A 209 18.64 -12.78 3.12
N PHE A 210 18.68 -12.23 1.90
CA PHE A 210 19.40 -12.81 0.77
C PHE A 210 20.48 -11.82 0.30
N PRO A 211 21.77 -12.22 0.29
CA PRO A 211 22.85 -11.34 -0.14
C PRO A 211 22.67 -10.82 -1.57
N GLN A 212 23.09 -9.59 -1.82
CA GLN A 212 23.11 -8.96 -3.13
C GLN A 212 24.42 -8.22 -3.34
N ASP A 213 24.89 -8.22 -4.58
CA ASP A 213 25.99 -7.37 -5.02
C ASP A 213 25.46 -5.98 -5.39
N ASN A 214 26.29 -4.93 -5.23
CA ASN A 214 25.99 -3.56 -5.65
C ASN A 214 24.77 -2.90 -4.96
N VAL A 215 24.63 -3.07 -3.65
CA VAL A 215 23.61 -2.38 -2.86
C VAL A 215 23.97 -0.90 -2.70
N ASP A 216 23.04 -0.01 -3.05
CA ASP A 216 23.17 1.42 -2.74
C ASP A 216 23.00 1.63 -1.23
N THR A 217 24.03 2.22 -0.61
CA THR A 217 24.10 2.48 0.84
C THR A 217 24.10 3.98 1.16
N SER A 218 23.72 4.82 0.20
CA SER A 218 23.52 6.25 0.42
C SER A 218 22.42 6.55 1.43
N HIS A 219 21.49 5.61 1.63
CA HIS A 219 20.40 5.65 2.59
C HIS A 219 20.36 4.34 3.41
N PRO A 220 19.69 4.33 4.59
CA PRO A 220 19.40 3.09 5.30
C PRO A 220 18.71 2.08 4.39
N LEU A 221 19.04 0.79 4.52
CA LEU A 221 18.48 -0.24 3.62
C LEU A 221 16.97 -0.45 3.77
N LYS A 222 16.38 0.05 4.85
CA LYS A 222 14.94 0.00 5.15
C LYS A 222 14.29 1.38 5.09
N GLU A 223 14.95 2.35 4.44
CA GLU A 223 14.41 3.68 4.18
C GLU A 223 13.10 3.58 3.39
N ARG A 224 12.04 4.23 3.88
CA ARG A 224 10.79 4.34 3.15
C ARG A 224 10.94 5.36 2.03
N VAL A 225 10.44 5.03 0.86
CA VAL A 225 10.56 5.85 -0.33
C VAL A 225 9.21 5.93 -1.03
N LEU A 226 8.74 7.15 -1.31
CA LEU A 226 7.68 7.33 -2.29
C LEU A 226 8.29 7.20 -3.67
N ALA A 227 7.88 6.22 -4.45
CA ALA A 227 8.37 6.01 -5.81
C ALA A 227 7.33 6.44 -6.85
N ILE A 228 7.70 7.38 -7.72
CA ILE A 228 6.94 7.73 -8.92
C ILE A 228 7.62 7.06 -10.11
N ARG A 229 6.99 6.05 -10.68
CA ARG A 229 7.55 5.32 -11.82
C ARG A 229 7.38 6.11 -13.11
N SER A 230 8.38 6.01 -13.98
CA SER A 230 8.31 6.46 -15.37
C SER A 230 8.75 5.30 -16.27
N SER A 231 8.05 5.11 -17.39
CA SER A 231 8.42 4.14 -18.41
C SER A 231 9.67 4.52 -19.21
N THR A 232 10.07 5.80 -19.18
CA THR A 232 11.14 6.35 -20.01
C THR A 232 12.45 6.48 -19.23
N THR A 233 12.37 6.98 -17.99
CA THR A 233 13.56 7.27 -17.16
C THR A 233 13.76 6.26 -16.01
N GLY A 234 12.81 5.36 -15.80
CA GLY A 234 12.76 4.45 -14.64
C GLY A 234 12.01 5.03 -13.44
N GLY A 235 11.89 6.36 -13.35
CA GLY A 235 11.13 7.06 -12.30
C GLY A 235 12.00 7.92 -11.38
N ARG A 236 11.40 8.35 -10.26
CA ARG A 236 12.04 9.12 -9.19
C ARG A 236 11.57 8.61 -7.83
N GLY A 237 12.50 8.47 -6.90
CA GLY A 237 12.23 8.16 -5.49
C GLY A 237 12.36 9.41 -4.63
N TYR A 238 11.53 9.51 -3.60
CA TYR A 238 11.56 10.55 -2.58
C TYR A 238 11.70 9.89 -1.21
N PRO A 239 12.92 9.82 -0.65
CA PRO A 239 13.18 9.28 0.67
C PRO A 239 12.40 10.03 1.74
N PHE A 240 11.86 9.30 2.71
CA PHE A 240 11.03 9.88 3.77
C PHE A 240 11.86 10.74 4.73
N SER A 241 13.11 10.36 4.97
CA SER A 241 14.07 11.15 5.73
C SER A 241 14.34 12.53 5.10
N GLU A 242 14.44 12.61 3.78
CA GLU A 242 14.60 13.87 3.06
C GLU A 242 13.32 14.71 3.10
N LEU A 243 12.15 14.09 2.93
CA LEU A 243 10.86 14.78 3.06
C LEU A 243 10.65 15.32 4.49
N ALA A 244 10.94 14.51 5.50
CA ALA A 244 10.82 14.90 6.90
C ALA A 244 11.75 16.08 7.27
N ALA A 245 12.94 16.14 6.65
CA ALA A 245 13.87 17.25 6.85
C ALA A 245 13.34 18.60 6.33
N LEU A 246 12.35 18.59 5.43
CA LEU A 246 11.68 19.81 4.95
C LEU A 246 10.58 20.30 5.91
N GLY A 247 10.04 19.42 6.76
CA GLY A 247 9.03 19.76 7.77
C GLY A 247 8.03 18.64 8.08
N GLY A 248 7.19 18.85 9.11
CA GLY A 248 6.16 17.87 9.53
C GLY A 248 4.97 17.74 8.58
N GLY A 249 4.80 18.70 7.66
CA GLY A 249 3.89 18.63 6.54
C GLY A 249 4.54 19.35 5.35
N VAL A 250 4.59 18.71 4.19
CA VAL A 250 5.33 19.19 3.02
C VAL A 250 4.45 19.07 1.78
N THR A 251 4.44 20.13 0.97
CA THR A 251 3.93 20.08 -0.40
C THR A 251 5.07 20.40 -1.35
N LEU A 252 5.41 19.47 -2.23
CA LEU A 252 6.44 19.63 -3.25
C LEU A 252 5.80 19.60 -4.63
N ASN A 253 6.08 20.61 -5.44
CA ASN A 253 5.70 20.63 -6.86
C ASN A 253 6.92 20.24 -7.68
N ASP A 254 6.84 19.15 -8.42
CA ASP A 254 7.95 18.58 -9.19
C ASP A 254 7.50 18.22 -10.62
N VAL A 255 8.44 17.73 -11.41
CA VAL A 255 8.24 17.17 -12.74
C VAL A 255 9.01 15.85 -12.85
N VAL A 256 8.28 14.75 -13.08
CA VAL A 256 8.86 13.41 -13.27
C VAL A 256 8.57 12.98 -14.69
N ASP A 257 9.62 12.80 -15.50
CA ASP A 257 9.50 12.43 -16.92
C ASP A 257 8.55 13.33 -17.73
N GLY A 258 8.63 14.65 -17.47
CA GLY A 258 7.77 15.65 -18.11
C GLY A 258 6.35 15.74 -17.52
N ALA A 259 5.91 14.79 -16.69
CA ALA A 259 4.63 14.86 -16.00
C ALA A 259 4.76 15.78 -14.76
N PRO A 260 3.96 16.86 -14.66
CA PRO A 260 3.95 17.69 -13.47
C PRO A 260 3.25 16.94 -12.32
N VAL A 261 3.92 16.84 -11.18
CA VAL A 261 3.41 16.12 -10.01
C VAL A 261 3.41 17.00 -8.77
N ALA A 262 2.43 16.79 -7.89
CA ALA A 262 2.40 17.36 -6.55
C ALA A 262 2.52 16.22 -5.52
N ILE A 263 3.48 16.36 -4.62
CA ILE A 263 3.75 15.39 -3.55
C ILE A 263 3.35 16.03 -2.22
N PHE A 264 2.54 15.30 -1.46
CA PHE A 264 2.09 15.66 -0.13
C PHE A 264 2.66 14.67 0.87
N TYR A 265 3.42 15.17 1.83
CA TYR A 265 3.98 14.39 2.92
C TYR A 265 3.48 14.92 4.27
N GLU A 266 3.14 14.04 5.20
CA GLU A 266 2.73 14.41 6.56
C GLU A 266 3.16 13.37 7.59
N ILE A 267 3.83 13.84 8.65
CA ILE A 267 4.34 12.98 9.74
C ILE A 267 3.23 12.46 10.66
N ARG A 268 2.20 13.27 10.93
CA ARG A 268 1.13 12.96 11.91
C ARG A 268 0.27 11.78 11.49
N SER A 269 0.22 11.48 10.20
CA SER A 269 -0.63 10.46 9.59
C SER A 269 0.09 9.12 9.40
N GLY A 270 1.04 8.80 10.29
CA GLY A 270 1.89 7.61 10.18
C GLY A 270 3.00 7.75 9.15
N GLU A 271 3.53 8.97 8.98
CA GLU A 271 4.47 9.31 7.89
C GLU A 271 3.90 8.86 6.54
N SER A 272 2.98 9.63 5.97
CA SER A 272 2.36 9.31 4.69
C SER A 272 2.93 10.22 3.61
N ALA A 273 3.28 9.65 2.46
CA ALA A 273 3.67 10.40 1.26
C ALA A 273 2.79 9.98 0.09
N VAL A 274 2.23 10.95 -0.65
CA VAL A 274 1.34 10.69 -1.77
C VAL A 274 1.64 11.65 -2.91
N ALA A 275 1.72 11.12 -4.14
CA ALA A 275 1.83 11.93 -5.35
C ALA A 275 0.51 11.98 -6.13
N TYR A 276 0.26 13.12 -6.76
CA TYR A 276 -0.84 13.34 -7.70
C TYR A 276 -0.32 14.03 -8.96
N ASP A 277 -0.98 13.77 -10.09
CA ASP A 277 -0.89 14.66 -11.24
C ASP A 277 -1.44 16.03 -10.84
N ARG A 278 -0.69 17.10 -11.12
CA ARG A 278 -1.12 18.48 -10.84
C ARG A 278 -1.75 19.18 -12.05
N VAL A 279 -2.03 18.47 -13.13
CA VAL A 279 -2.89 18.93 -14.22
C VAL A 279 -4.35 18.72 -13.85
N VAL A 280 -5.06 19.81 -13.59
CA VAL A 280 -6.50 19.80 -13.28
C VAL A 280 -7.24 20.56 -14.38
N ALA A 281 -8.19 19.89 -15.04
CA ALA A 281 -8.95 20.45 -16.15
C ALA A 281 -8.08 21.09 -17.25
N GLY A 282 -6.92 20.48 -17.54
CA GLY A 282 -5.97 20.93 -18.56
C GLY A 282 -5.03 22.06 -18.11
N GLN A 283 -5.09 22.47 -16.84
CA GLN A 283 -4.20 23.48 -16.28
C GLN A 283 -3.23 22.85 -15.28
N THR A 284 -1.95 23.16 -15.43
CA THR A 284 -0.94 22.78 -14.45
C THR A 284 -1.02 23.70 -13.24
N LEU A 285 -1.42 23.15 -12.09
CA LEU A 285 -1.54 23.88 -10.83
C LEU A 285 -0.24 23.83 -10.02
N THR A 286 -0.09 24.77 -9.09
CA THR A 286 0.92 24.76 -8.03
C THR A 286 0.18 24.64 -6.71
N PHE A 287 0.63 23.71 -5.86
CA PHE A 287 0.05 23.49 -4.54
C PHE A 287 0.99 24.03 -3.46
N GLU A 288 0.42 24.67 -2.45
CA GLU A 288 1.13 25.16 -1.27
C GLU A 288 0.33 24.72 -0.04
N MET A 289 1.01 24.43 1.06
CA MET A 289 0.31 24.21 2.32
C MET A 289 -0.27 25.53 2.81
N VAL A 290 -1.50 25.47 3.32
CA VAL A 290 -2.15 26.59 4.00
C VAL A 290 -2.19 26.24 5.49
N ASP A 291 -1.70 27.16 6.32
CA ASP A 291 -1.71 27.04 7.79
C ASP A 291 -3.12 27.11 8.39
#